data_AF-A0A1V5DBM9-F1
#
_entry.id   AF-A0A1V5DBM9-F1
#
_cell.length_a   1.000
_cell.length_b   1.000
_cell.length_c   1.000
_cell.angle_alpha   90.00
_cell.angle_beta   90.00
_cell.angle_gamma   90.00
#
_symmetry.space_group_name_H-M   'P 1'
#
loop_
_entity.id
_entity.type
_entity.pdbx_description
1 polymer ?
#
loop_
_entity_poly.entity_id
_entity_poly.type
_entity_poly.pdbx_seq_one_letter_code
_entity_poly.pdbx_strand_id
1 'polypeptide(L)'
;MRKTFHTRDVKKWFSLACLLTGLAFVCASCSSTYLAYGRGMFDGKAALQRGDYDDARRYFETAYQNEKGPVPLTYLAIVEYRTNNLEKAERLIREAEVMEGHGYYYLRTLGYKALILLQRDRDEGLEALGRYVAAYGQADPLTTINDLEDMLESGEIDMERLEILIEEQVSWYEREVEQYLTTGTGYYDGKGFIGGPFRLEGGIIFR
;
A
#
# COMPACT_ATOMS: atom_id res chain seq x y z
N MET A 1 7.87 55.72 32.78
CA MET A 1 7.56 54.44 33.45
C MET A 1 8.36 53.32 32.79
N ARG A 2 9.43 52.82 33.43
CA ARG A 2 10.19 51.65 32.95
C ARG A 2 9.47 50.38 33.40
N LYS A 3 8.96 49.58 32.46
CA LYS A 3 8.46 48.22 32.76
C LYS A 3 9.67 47.35 33.11
N THR A 4 9.79 46.95 34.36
CA THR A 4 10.75 45.93 34.81
C THR A 4 10.26 44.57 34.32
N PHE A 5 10.90 44.03 33.28
CA PHE A 5 10.67 42.65 32.86
C PHE A 5 11.30 41.71 33.90
N HIS A 6 10.47 40.89 34.56
CA HIS A 6 10.95 39.88 35.48
C HIS A 6 11.66 38.76 34.70
N THR A 7 12.82 38.32 35.20
CA THR A 7 13.62 37.20 34.67
C THR A 7 12.83 35.88 34.51
N ARG A 8 11.70 35.75 35.21
CA ARG A 8 10.77 34.63 35.12
C ARG A 8 9.96 34.62 33.81
N ASP A 9 9.67 35.78 33.21
CA ASP A 9 8.98 35.89 31.93
C ASP A 9 9.91 35.58 30.75
N VAL A 10 11.19 35.97 30.85
CA VAL A 10 12.22 35.68 29.85
C VAL A 10 12.41 34.17 29.71
N LYS A 11 12.51 33.41 30.81
CA LYS A 11 12.59 31.94 30.76
C LYS A 11 11.38 31.28 30.11
N LYS A 12 10.17 31.77 30.36
CA LYS A 12 8.94 31.23 29.73
C LYS A 12 8.91 31.49 28.23
N TRP A 13 9.32 32.67 27.78
CA TRP A 13 9.41 33.02 26.36
C TRP A 13 10.49 32.21 25.64
N PHE A 14 11.65 32.00 26.25
CA PHE A 14 12.70 31.12 25.70
C PHE A 14 12.24 29.65 25.63
N SER A 15 11.56 29.14 26.67
CA SER A 15 11.01 27.78 26.63
C SER A 15 9.90 27.63 25.58
N LEU A 16 9.00 28.60 25.44
CA LEU A 16 7.94 28.59 24.41
C LEU A 16 8.53 28.69 23.00
N ALA A 17 9.52 29.57 22.79
CA ALA A 17 10.20 29.70 21.52
C ALA A 17 10.95 28.42 21.14
N CYS A 18 11.72 27.81 22.04
CA CYS A 18 12.39 26.53 21.77
C CYS A 18 11.39 25.39 21.46
N LEU A 19 10.22 25.39 22.11
CA LEU A 19 9.18 24.39 21.87
C LEU A 19 8.51 24.60 20.50
N LEU A 20 8.28 25.85 20.09
CA LEU A 20 7.77 26.19 18.76
C LEU A 20 8.79 25.92 17.64
N THR A 21 10.07 26.22 17.85
CA THR A 21 11.14 25.92 16.88
C THR A 21 11.36 24.41 16.75
N GLY A 22 11.31 23.67 17.86
CA GLY A 22 11.37 22.21 17.86
C GLY A 22 10.19 21.58 17.14
N LEU A 23 8.97 22.07 17.37
CA LEU A 23 7.77 21.63 16.68
C LEU A 23 7.85 21.91 15.16
N ALA A 24 8.31 23.11 14.77
CA ALA A 24 8.50 23.45 13.37
C ALA A 24 9.53 22.54 12.67
N PHE A 25 10.61 22.15 13.37
CA PHE A 25 11.62 21.23 12.84
C PHE A 25 11.11 19.79 12.65
N VAL A 26 10.26 19.33 13.57
CA VAL A 26 9.59 18.02 13.48
C VAL A 26 8.58 18.01 12.33
N CYS A 27 7.76 19.06 12.18
CA CYS A 27 6.80 19.18 11.08
C CYS A 27 7.50 19.27 9.71
N ALA A 28 8.60 20.03 9.61
CA ALA A 28 9.35 20.15 8.36
C ALA A 28 10.01 18.83 7.94
N SER A 29 10.60 18.09 8.88
CA SER A 29 11.23 16.79 8.60
C SER A 29 10.23 15.73 8.18
N CYS A 30 9.04 15.71 8.80
CA CYS A 30 7.96 14.80 8.41
C CYS A 30 7.46 15.09 6.97
N SER A 31 7.42 16.36 6.57
CA SER A 31 7.02 16.75 5.22
C SER A 31 8.03 16.33 4.15
N SER A 32 9.34 16.38 4.44
CA SER A 32 10.38 16.03 3.48
C SER A 32 10.52 14.52 3.29
N THR A 33 10.39 13.72 4.36
CA THR A 33 10.40 12.26 4.28
C THR A 33 9.20 11.73 3.52
N TYR A 34 8.01 12.27 3.78
CA TYR A 34 6.79 11.88 3.06
C TYR A 34 6.86 12.24 1.57
N LEU A 35 7.40 13.41 1.22
CA LEU A 35 7.63 13.78 -0.18
C LEU A 35 8.61 12.83 -0.89
N ALA A 36 9.68 12.43 -0.21
CA ALA A 36 10.65 11.47 -0.76
C ALA A 36 10.03 10.08 -0.94
N TYR A 37 9.22 9.62 0.01
CA TYR A 37 8.42 8.41 -0.10
C TYR A 37 7.48 8.47 -1.31
N GLY A 38 6.64 9.51 -1.40
CA GLY A 38 5.65 9.64 -2.46
C GLY A 38 6.29 9.69 -3.85
N ARG A 39 7.41 10.39 -3.98
CA ARG A 39 8.20 10.43 -5.22
C ARG A 39 8.79 9.06 -5.57
N GLY A 40 9.41 8.37 -4.60
CA GLY A 40 9.96 7.04 -4.81
C GLY A 40 8.88 6.03 -5.22
N MET A 41 7.69 6.07 -4.61
CA MET A 41 6.58 5.23 -5.02
C MET A 41 6.10 5.54 -6.44
N PHE A 42 5.97 6.82 -6.80
CA PHE A 42 5.53 7.22 -8.14
C PHE A 42 6.54 6.83 -9.23
N ASP A 43 7.80 7.21 -9.05
CA ASP A 43 8.88 6.94 -10.02
C ASP A 43 9.15 5.43 -10.11
N GLY A 44 9.07 4.70 -8.99
CA GLY A 44 9.22 3.25 -8.95
C GLY A 44 8.13 2.50 -9.72
N LYS A 45 6.85 2.88 -9.54
CA LYS A 45 5.74 2.29 -10.31
C LYS A 45 5.90 2.55 -11.81
N ALA A 46 6.31 3.76 -12.20
CA ALA A 46 6.56 4.11 -13.59
C ALA A 46 7.73 3.31 -14.20
N ALA A 47 8.82 3.11 -13.44
CA ALA A 47 9.95 2.28 -13.87
C ALA A 47 9.54 0.80 -14.03
N LEU A 48 8.78 0.27 -13.07
CA LEU A 48 8.26 -1.10 -13.11
C LEU A 48 7.38 -1.33 -14.34
N GLN A 49 6.48 -0.40 -14.68
CA GLN A 49 5.64 -0.48 -15.88
C GLN A 49 6.44 -0.50 -17.19
N ARG A 50 7.62 0.14 -17.21
CA ARG A 50 8.52 0.13 -18.37
C ARG A 50 9.44 -1.10 -18.42
N GLY A 51 9.39 -1.98 -17.41
CA GLY A 51 10.30 -3.11 -17.27
C GLY A 51 11.72 -2.72 -16.83
N ASP A 52 11.91 -1.48 -16.34
CA ASP A 52 13.19 -1.01 -15.82
C ASP A 52 13.33 -1.41 -14.34
N TYR A 53 13.64 -2.69 -14.12
CA TYR A 53 13.61 -3.31 -12.80
C TYR A 53 14.71 -2.78 -11.86
N ASP A 54 15.85 -2.33 -12.38
CA ASP A 54 16.93 -1.80 -11.56
C ASP A 54 16.58 -0.42 -10.99
N ASP A 55 16.01 0.45 -11.83
CA ASP A 55 15.49 1.73 -11.36
C ASP A 55 14.30 1.56 -10.44
N ALA A 56 13.36 0.67 -10.78
CA ALA A 56 12.22 0.35 -9.93
C ALA A 56 12.67 -0.07 -8.52
N ARG A 57 13.64 -1.00 -8.44
CA ARG A 57 14.23 -1.45 -7.16
C ARG A 57 14.78 -0.27 -6.36
N ARG A 58 15.61 0.57 -6.98
CA ARG A 58 16.24 1.74 -6.34
C ARG A 58 15.21 2.73 -5.80
N TYR A 59 14.16 3.01 -6.56
CA TYR A 59 13.09 3.91 -6.14
C TYR A 59 12.28 3.35 -4.96
N PHE A 60 11.91 2.06 -5.00
CA PHE A 60 11.16 1.45 -3.89
C PHE A 60 12.02 1.24 -2.63
N GLU A 61 13.31 0.93 -2.77
CA GLU A 61 14.25 0.91 -1.63
C GLU A 61 14.36 2.29 -0.98
N THR A 62 14.45 3.34 -1.80
CA THR A 62 14.46 4.72 -1.31
C THR A 62 13.15 5.05 -0.59
N ALA A 63 12.00 4.67 -1.16
CA ALA A 63 10.70 4.87 -0.52
C ALA A 63 10.63 4.16 0.84
N TYR A 64 11.04 2.89 0.92
CA TYR A 64 11.07 2.11 2.16
C TYR A 64 12.05 2.66 3.20
N GLN A 65 13.16 3.26 2.78
CA GLN A 65 14.10 3.90 3.70
C GLN A 65 13.54 5.18 4.32
N ASN A 66 12.75 5.94 3.56
CA ASN A 66 12.12 7.18 4.04
C ASN A 66 10.86 6.91 4.86
N GLU A 67 10.06 5.92 4.47
CA GLU A 67 8.85 5.51 5.19
C GLU A 67 8.76 3.98 5.23
N LYS A 68 8.92 3.42 6.43
CA LYS A 68 8.82 1.99 6.67
C LYS A 68 7.36 1.58 6.59
N GLY A 69 7.00 0.87 5.53
CA GLY A 69 5.63 0.41 5.31
C GLY A 69 5.58 -0.84 4.44
N PRO A 70 4.41 -1.51 4.41
CA PRO A 70 4.21 -2.72 3.62
C PRO A 70 4.24 -2.44 2.12
N VAL A 71 3.73 -1.28 1.67
CA VAL A 71 3.57 -0.99 0.25
C VAL A 71 4.90 -1.00 -0.52
N PRO A 72 5.97 -0.28 -0.11
CA PRO A 72 7.27 -0.41 -0.77
C PRO A 72 7.83 -1.84 -0.79
N LEU A 73 7.61 -2.63 0.27
CA LEU A 73 8.07 -4.02 0.33
C LEU A 73 7.32 -4.91 -0.66
N THR A 74 6.00 -4.74 -0.79
CA THR A 74 5.20 -5.42 -1.81
C THR A 74 5.75 -5.13 -3.20
N TYR A 75 6.00 -3.87 -3.54
CA TYR A 75 6.57 -3.52 -4.84
C TYR A 75 8.01 -4.01 -5.05
N LEU A 76 8.84 -4.06 -4.01
CA LEU A 76 10.15 -4.71 -4.09
C LEU A 76 10.00 -6.21 -4.36
N ALA A 77 9.06 -6.90 -3.70
CA ALA A 77 8.80 -8.31 -3.96
C ALA A 77 8.36 -8.55 -5.41
N ILE A 78 7.53 -7.67 -5.97
CA ILE A 78 7.13 -7.70 -7.39
C ILE A 78 8.36 -7.61 -8.30
N VAL A 79 9.24 -6.63 -8.06
CA VAL A 79 10.46 -6.47 -8.84
C VAL A 79 11.30 -7.75 -8.79
N GLU A 80 11.52 -8.30 -7.60
CA GLU A 80 12.33 -9.51 -7.42
C GLU A 80 11.68 -10.72 -8.09
N TYR A 81 10.36 -10.88 -8.00
CA TYR A 81 9.59 -11.89 -8.73
C TYR A 81 9.77 -11.76 -10.26
N ARG A 82 9.61 -10.55 -10.82
CA ARG A 82 9.79 -10.27 -12.25
C ARG A 82 11.22 -10.55 -12.74
N THR A 83 12.20 -10.46 -11.84
CA THR A 83 13.62 -10.79 -12.12
C THR A 83 14.00 -12.21 -11.73
N ASN A 84 13.01 -13.08 -11.43
CA ASN A 84 13.19 -14.48 -11.05
C ASN A 84 14.05 -14.71 -9.79
N ASN A 85 14.06 -13.75 -8.86
CA ASN A 85 14.73 -13.85 -7.56
C ASN A 85 13.73 -14.25 -6.47
N LEU A 86 13.21 -15.48 -6.58
CA LEU A 86 12.05 -15.94 -5.81
C LEU A 86 12.29 -15.97 -4.29
N GLU A 87 13.50 -16.31 -3.84
CA GLU A 87 13.83 -16.34 -2.41
C GLU A 87 13.76 -14.94 -1.78
N LYS A 88 14.23 -13.92 -2.50
CA LYS A 88 14.15 -12.53 -2.04
C LYS A 88 12.72 -12.02 -2.14
N ALA A 89 12.00 -12.35 -3.23
CA ALA A 89 10.60 -11.98 -3.41
C ALA A 89 9.73 -12.53 -2.27
N GLU A 90 9.90 -13.81 -1.92
CA GLU A 90 9.16 -14.48 -0.85
C GLU A 90 9.43 -13.83 0.52
N ARG A 91 10.70 -13.54 0.83
CA ARG A 91 11.03 -12.88 2.10
C ARG A 91 10.36 -11.51 2.20
N LEU A 92 10.44 -10.71 1.14
CA LEU A 92 9.87 -9.36 1.10
C LEU A 92 8.34 -9.37 1.20
N ILE A 93 7.67 -10.28 0.48
CA ILE A 93 6.20 -10.33 0.48
C ILE A 93 5.65 -10.83 1.82
N ARG A 94 6.34 -11.76 2.49
CA ARG A 94 5.98 -12.20 3.85
C ARG A 94 6.21 -11.08 4.87
N GLU A 95 7.28 -10.30 4.74
CA GLU A 95 7.48 -9.11 5.59
C GLU A 95 6.38 -8.07 5.38
N ALA A 96 6.02 -7.80 4.11
CA ALA A 96 4.93 -6.90 3.77
C ALA A 96 3.60 -7.36 4.38
N GLU A 97 3.23 -8.64 4.22
CA GLU A 97 1.98 -9.21 4.78
C GLU A 97 1.92 -9.11 6.31
N VAL A 98 3.04 -9.27 7.03
CA VAL A 98 3.08 -9.12 8.49
C VAL A 98 2.91 -7.66 8.92
N MET A 99 3.44 -6.73 8.13
CA MET A 99 3.32 -5.29 8.40
C MET A 99 1.95 -4.74 8.00
N GLU A 100 1.31 -5.35 7.00
CA GLU A 100 0.04 -4.90 6.47
C GLU A 100 -1.13 -5.46 7.30
N GLY A 101 -2.00 -4.58 7.77
CA GLY A 101 -3.35 -4.98 8.20
C GLY A 101 -4.24 -5.22 6.98
N HIS A 102 -5.56 -5.24 7.17
CA HIS A 102 -6.54 -5.28 6.06
C HIS A 102 -6.66 -3.94 5.30
N GLY A 103 -5.51 -3.36 4.90
CA GLY A 103 -5.43 -2.11 4.14
C GLY A 103 -5.77 -2.29 2.66
N TYR A 104 -5.93 -1.19 1.92
CA TYR A 104 -6.37 -1.28 0.52
C TYR A 104 -5.31 -1.79 -0.47
N TYR A 105 -4.03 -1.93 -0.08
CA TYR A 105 -3.00 -2.59 -0.90
C TYR A 105 -2.88 -4.10 -0.60
N TYR A 106 -3.65 -4.61 0.36
CA TYR A 106 -3.54 -5.98 0.85
C TYR A 106 -3.80 -7.04 -0.23
N LEU A 107 -4.72 -6.76 -1.17
CA LEU A 107 -4.99 -7.67 -2.30
C LEU A 107 -3.76 -7.82 -3.20
N ARG A 108 -2.98 -6.75 -3.43
CA ARG A 108 -1.72 -6.84 -4.19
C ARG A 108 -0.73 -7.75 -3.47
N THR A 109 -0.61 -7.59 -2.17
CA THR A 109 0.28 -8.40 -1.34
C THR A 109 -0.08 -9.88 -1.40
N LEU A 110 -1.37 -10.21 -1.25
CA LEU A 110 -1.86 -11.59 -1.35
C LEU A 110 -1.70 -12.18 -2.76
N GLY A 111 -2.03 -11.42 -3.80
CA GLY A 111 -1.94 -11.89 -5.19
C GLY A 111 -0.51 -12.23 -5.58
N TYR A 112 0.44 -11.34 -5.30
CA TYR A 112 1.85 -11.62 -5.58
C TYR A 112 2.44 -12.70 -4.70
N LYS A 113 2.00 -12.84 -3.45
CA LYS A 113 2.40 -13.96 -2.62
C LYS A 113 1.97 -15.30 -3.23
N ALA A 114 0.74 -15.39 -3.75
CA ALA A 114 0.28 -16.58 -4.46
C ALA A 114 1.16 -16.89 -5.68
N LEU A 115 1.44 -15.88 -6.52
CA LEU A 115 2.31 -16.03 -7.70
C LEU A 115 3.72 -16.52 -7.35
N ILE A 116 4.34 -15.92 -6.33
CA ILE A 116 5.68 -16.27 -5.86
C ILE A 116 5.69 -17.71 -5.33
N LEU A 117 4.72 -18.07 -4.48
CA LEU A 117 4.68 -19.39 -3.86
C LEU A 117 4.36 -20.48 -4.88
N LEU A 118 3.44 -20.26 -5.82
CA LEU A 118 3.13 -21.23 -6.88
C LEU A 118 4.35 -21.62 -7.73
N GLN A 119 5.31 -20.70 -7.93
CA GLN A 119 6.57 -21.02 -8.61
C GLN A 119 7.59 -21.78 -7.73
N ARG A 120 7.42 -21.75 -6.41
CA ARG A 120 8.37 -22.30 -5.43
C ARG A 120 7.91 -23.62 -4.83
N ASP A 121 6.65 -23.68 -4.44
CA ASP A 121 5.96 -24.81 -3.82
C ASP A 121 4.48 -24.74 -4.18
N ARG A 122 3.99 -25.80 -4.84
CA ARG A 122 2.65 -25.82 -5.39
C ARG A 122 1.57 -25.79 -4.32
N ASP A 123 1.77 -26.49 -3.21
CA ASP A 123 0.75 -26.65 -2.17
C ASP A 123 0.62 -25.34 -1.37
N GLU A 124 1.75 -24.75 -0.97
CA GLU A 124 1.76 -23.41 -0.36
C GLU A 124 1.19 -22.35 -1.31
N GLY A 125 1.48 -22.46 -2.60
CA GLY A 125 0.97 -21.57 -3.64
C GLY A 125 -0.54 -21.62 -3.79
N LEU A 126 -1.13 -22.82 -3.81
CA LEU A 126 -2.59 -23.00 -3.87
C LEU A 126 -3.28 -22.49 -2.60
N GLU A 127 -2.67 -22.71 -1.42
CA GLU A 127 -3.18 -22.15 -0.17
C GLU A 127 -3.18 -20.61 -0.19
N ALA A 128 -2.09 -20.01 -0.68
CA ALA A 128 -1.99 -18.56 -0.82
C ALA A 128 -2.98 -18.00 -1.87
N LEU A 129 -3.19 -18.71 -2.99
CA LEU A 129 -4.19 -18.36 -3.98
C LEU A 129 -5.61 -18.40 -3.38
N GLY A 130 -5.93 -19.41 -2.58
CA GLY A 130 -7.21 -19.48 -1.87
C GLY A 130 -7.45 -18.29 -0.94
N ARG A 131 -6.40 -17.83 -0.24
CA ARG A 131 -6.47 -16.60 0.58
C ARG A 131 -6.72 -15.36 -0.27
N TYR A 132 -6.06 -15.24 -1.41
CA TYR A 132 -6.30 -14.14 -2.35
C TYR A 132 -7.75 -14.13 -2.86
N VAL A 133 -8.24 -15.26 -3.36
CA VAL A 133 -9.62 -15.40 -3.88
C VAL A 133 -10.65 -15.06 -2.81
N ALA A 134 -10.48 -15.58 -1.58
CA ALA A 134 -11.38 -15.27 -0.47
C ALA A 134 -11.38 -13.78 -0.10
N ALA A 135 -10.20 -13.15 -0.05
CA ALA A 135 -10.08 -11.72 0.24
C ALA A 135 -10.67 -10.85 -0.88
N TYR A 136 -10.43 -11.22 -2.13
CA TYR A 136 -10.97 -10.54 -3.29
C TYR A 136 -12.51 -10.63 -3.30
N GLY A 137 -13.08 -11.82 -3.11
CA GLY A 137 -14.54 -12.00 -3.04
C GLY A 137 -15.22 -11.16 -1.93
N GLN A 138 -14.54 -10.94 -0.81
CA GLN A 138 -15.05 -10.07 0.27
C GLN A 138 -14.97 -8.57 -0.05
N ALA A 139 -14.07 -8.17 -0.94
CA ALA A 139 -13.87 -6.77 -1.32
C ALA A 139 -14.93 -6.26 -2.33
N ASP A 140 -15.91 -7.10 -2.70
CA ASP A 140 -16.97 -6.83 -3.67
C ASP A 140 -16.53 -6.53 -5.14
N PRO A 141 -15.48 -7.12 -5.77
CA PRO A 141 -15.14 -6.86 -7.18
C PRO A 141 -15.73 -7.91 -8.13
N LEU A 142 -16.36 -7.47 -9.21
CA LEU A 142 -17.36 -8.24 -9.97
C LEU A 142 -16.97 -8.70 -11.38
N THR A 143 -15.71 -8.68 -11.82
CA THR A 143 -15.44 -8.88 -13.27
C THR A 143 -14.64 -10.11 -13.72
N THR A 144 -13.84 -10.79 -12.88
CA THR A 144 -13.07 -11.99 -13.36
C THR A 144 -12.73 -13.04 -12.28
N ILE A 145 -13.33 -12.99 -11.08
CA ILE A 145 -12.95 -13.90 -9.98
C ILE A 145 -13.20 -15.39 -10.31
N ASN A 146 -14.23 -15.69 -11.10
CA ASN A 146 -14.59 -17.06 -11.47
C ASN A 146 -13.44 -17.81 -12.16
N ASP A 147 -12.64 -17.13 -12.99
CA ASP A 147 -11.49 -17.77 -13.65
C ASP A 147 -10.43 -18.24 -12.63
N LEU A 148 -10.27 -17.51 -11.52
CA LEU A 148 -9.34 -17.86 -10.45
C LEU A 148 -9.92 -18.93 -9.52
N GLU A 149 -11.23 -18.90 -9.29
CA GLU A 149 -11.95 -19.97 -8.59
C GLU A 149 -11.82 -21.28 -9.36
N ASP A 150 -12.02 -21.28 -10.68
CA ASP A 150 -11.87 -22.45 -11.54
C ASP A 150 -10.42 -23.00 -11.51
N MET A 151 -9.41 -22.12 -11.58
CA MET A 151 -8.00 -22.51 -11.44
C MET A 151 -7.68 -23.10 -10.07
N LEU A 152 -8.24 -22.52 -9.00
CA LEU A 152 -8.04 -22.98 -7.63
C LEU A 152 -8.71 -24.34 -7.39
N GLU A 153 -9.94 -24.53 -7.86
CA GLU A 153 -10.71 -25.77 -7.70
C GLU A 153 -10.14 -26.93 -8.51
N SER A 154 -9.75 -26.67 -9.76
CA SER A 154 -9.11 -27.68 -10.61
C SER A 154 -7.66 -27.96 -10.21
N GLY A 155 -6.99 -26.98 -9.59
CA GLY A 155 -5.55 -26.96 -9.40
C GLY A 155 -4.76 -26.74 -10.70
N GLU A 156 -5.40 -26.67 -11.87
CA GLU A 156 -4.73 -26.47 -13.14
C GLU A 156 -4.37 -24.99 -13.32
N ILE A 157 -3.19 -24.62 -12.83
CA ILE A 157 -2.72 -23.22 -12.83
C ILE A 157 -2.01 -22.88 -14.14
N ASP A 158 -2.65 -22.01 -14.94
CA ASP A 158 -1.99 -21.25 -15.99
C ASP A 158 -1.34 -20.00 -15.37
N MET A 159 -0.02 -20.06 -15.14
CA MET A 159 0.71 -18.99 -14.45
C MET A 159 0.69 -17.65 -15.19
N GLU A 160 0.71 -17.65 -16.53
CA GLU A 160 0.71 -16.43 -17.32
C GLU A 160 -0.67 -15.75 -17.23
N ARG A 161 -1.73 -16.53 -17.40
CA ARG A 161 -3.10 -16.04 -17.26
C ARG A 161 -3.41 -15.60 -15.82
N LEU A 162 -2.96 -16.37 -14.83
CA LEU A 162 -3.12 -16.04 -13.41
C LEU A 162 -2.52 -14.67 -13.08
N GLU A 163 -1.30 -14.41 -13.56
CA GLU A 163 -0.65 -13.12 -13.32
C GLU A 163 -1.41 -11.95 -13.94
N ILE A 164 -1.91 -12.11 -15.17
CA ILE A 164 -2.73 -11.09 -15.84
C ILE A 164 -4.00 -10.81 -15.04
N LEU A 165 -4.70 -11.85 -14.59
CA LEU A 165 -5.93 -11.74 -13.82
C LEU A 165 -5.67 -11.02 -12.48
N ILE A 166 -4.63 -11.42 -11.75
CA ILE A 166 -4.27 -10.78 -10.48
C ILE A 166 -3.97 -9.29 -10.69
N GLU A 167 -3.18 -8.94 -11.70
CA GLU A 167 -2.85 -7.54 -11.98
C GLU A 167 -4.08 -6.71 -12.38
N GLU A 168 -4.97 -7.25 -13.21
CA GLU A 168 -6.22 -6.60 -13.59
C GLU A 168 -7.09 -6.35 -12.36
N GLN A 169 -7.31 -7.40 -11.56
CA GLN A 169 -8.18 -7.39 -10.39
C GLN A 169 -7.69 -6.42 -9.32
N VAL A 170 -6.40 -6.45 -9.01
CA VAL A 170 -5.76 -5.53 -8.06
C VAL A 170 -5.80 -4.10 -8.57
N SER A 171 -5.46 -3.87 -9.84
CA SER A 171 -5.43 -2.52 -10.43
C SER A 171 -6.82 -1.90 -10.58
N TRP A 172 -7.86 -2.72 -10.77
CA TRP A 172 -9.24 -2.26 -10.71
C TRP A 172 -9.61 -1.86 -9.29
N TYR A 173 -9.39 -2.74 -8.31
CA TYR A 173 -9.72 -2.49 -6.91
C TYR A 173 -9.04 -1.24 -6.37
N GLU A 174 -7.72 -1.13 -6.54
CA GLU A 174 -6.94 0.02 -6.07
C GLU A 174 -7.45 1.34 -6.66
N ARG A 175 -7.85 1.35 -7.94
CA ARG A 175 -8.37 2.53 -8.63
C ARG A 175 -9.74 2.95 -8.12
N GLU A 176 -10.65 2.00 -7.91
CA GLU A 176 -11.98 2.29 -7.36
C GLU A 176 -11.89 2.80 -5.92
N VAL A 177 -11.02 2.20 -5.10
CA VAL A 177 -10.74 2.69 -3.75
C VAL A 177 -10.14 4.10 -3.81
N GLU A 178 -9.12 4.33 -4.65
CA GLU A 178 -8.48 5.65 -4.78
C GLU A 178 -9.47 6.74 -5.23
N GLN A 179 -10.32 6.43 -6.21
CA GLN A 179 -11.37 7.36 -6.65
C GLN A 179 -12.33 7.69 -5.52
N TYR A 180 -12.80 6.68 -4.78
CA TYR A 180 -13.71 6.88 -3.65
C TYR A 180 -13.06 7.70 -2.53
N LEU A 181 -11.81 7.41 -2.17
CA LEU A 181 -11.07 8.17 -1.16
C LEU A 181 -10.85 9.64 -1.60
N THR A 182 -10.63 9.87 -2.89
CA THR A 182 -10.31 11.21 -3.43
C THR A 182 -11.56 12.06 -3.65
N THR A 183 -12.63 11.47 -4.17
CA THR A 183 -13.80 12.21 -4.67
C THR A 183 -15.08 11.94 -3.88
N GLY A 184 -15.12 10.87 -3.09
CA GLY A 184 -16.34 10.36 -2.48
C GLY A 184 -17.32 9.71 -3.46
N THR A 185 -16.90 9.49 -4.71
CA THR A 185 -17.72 8.89 -5.79
C THR A 185 -17.06 7.61 -6.31
N GLY A 186 -17.79 6.80 -7.07
CA GLY A 186 -17.27 5.55 -7.66
C GLY A 186 -17.97 4.32 -7.10
N TYR A 187 -17.39 3.13 -7.31
CA TYR A 187 -18.04 1.86 -6.96
C TYR A 187 -18.42 1.73 -5.47
N TYR A 188 -17.59 2.28 -4.58
CA TYR A 188 -17.79 2.19 -3.13
C TYR A 188 -18.67 3.30 -2.53
N ASP A 189 -19.21 4.21 -3.36
CA ASP A 189 -20.16 5.24 -2.89
C ASP A 189 -21.42 4.59 -2.30
N GLY A 190 -21.82 5.02 -1.10
CA GLY A 190 -22.98 4.49 -0.38
C GLY A 190 -22.84 3.05 0.12
N LYS A 191 -21.70 2.37 -0.11
CA LYS A 191 -21.47 0.96 0.29
C LYS A 191 -20.86 0.77 1.68
N GLY A 192 -20.68 1.85 2.45
CA GLY A 192 -20.15 1.77 3.83
C GLY A 192 -18.66 1.38 3.91
N PHE A 193 -17.89 1.57 2.82
CA PHE A 193 -16.46 1.26 2.79
C PHE A 193 -15.70 2.09 3.84
N ILE A 194 -14.97 1.40 4.72
CA ILE A 194 -14.21 2.01 5.82
C ILE A 194 -13.04 2.80 5.23
N GLY A 195 -13.09 4.13 5.35
CA GLY A 195 -12.00 5.03 4.95
C GLY A 195 -12.39 6.17 4.01
N GLY A 196 -13.62 6.18 3.48
CA GLY A 196 -14.11 7.27 2.63
C GLY A 196 -14.22 8.64 3.32
N PRO A 197 -14.22 9.74 2.56
CA PRO A 197 -14.36 11.10 3.12
C PRO A 197 -15.74 11.35 3.76
N PHE A 198 -16.70 10.45 3.57
CA PHE A 198 -18.06 10.59 4.10
C PHE A 198 -18.49 9.30 4.81
N ARG A 199 -18.82 9.42 6.10
CA ARG A 199 -19.60 8.39 6.82
C ARG A 199 -21.07 8.74 6.70
N LEU A 200 -21.84 7.93 5.97
CA LEU A 200 -23.29 8.01 5.97
C LEU A 200 -23.83 7.09 7.08
N GLU A 201 -23.96 7.64 8.28
CA GLU A 201 -24.88 7.09 9.28
C GLU A 201 -26.15 7.95 9.29
N GLY A 202 -27.30 7.35 8.95
CA GLY A 202 -28.61 7.95 9.21
C GLY A 202 -28.99 9.21 8.43
N GLY A 203 -28.43 9.43 7.23
CA GLY A 203 -28.86 10.53 6.34
C GLY A 203 -28.36 11.93 6.73
N ILE A 204 -27.33 12.03 7.56
CA ILE A 204 -26.69 13.30 7.90
C ILE A 204 -25.21 13.26 7.49
N ILE A 205 -24.79 14.24 6.69
CA ILE A 205 -23.41 14.40 6.24
C ILE A 205 -22.60 14.99 7.41
N PHE A 206 -21.62 14.25 7.91
CA PHE A 206 -20.58 14.79 8.79
C PHE A 206 -19.27 14.93 8.01
N ARG A 207 -18.59 16.05 8.26
CA ARG A 207 -17.31 16.45 7.66
C ARG A 207 -16.15 16.09 8.58
#